data_AF-R7BWF4-F1
#
_entry.id   AF-R7BWF4-F1
#
_cell.length_a   1.000
_cell.length_b   1.000
_cell.length_c   1.000
_cell.angle_alpha   90.00
_cell.angle_beta   90.00
_cell.angle_gamma   90.00
#
_symmetry.space_group_name_H-M   'P 1'
#
loop_
_entity.id
_entity.type
_entity.pdbx_description
1 polymer ?
#
loop_
_entity_poly.entity_id
_entity_poly.type
_entity_poly.pdbx_seq_one_letter_code
_entity_poly.pdbx_strand_id
1 'polypeptide(L)'
;MLKQKTVWEIVTPELHPVVAKMIEAGVAAKCDSYEALAKHIGCPVDGLKADIEEHNAVTRLPAEKRRDRFGRTVYQKELKAPFYALQVKPVMIETVGGITINEKSEVTTLLGRPIAKDLFVAGAVAFGEHFGTGCRSGEAYVYAGVTGMVAGEQAAKLK
;
A
#
# COMPACT_ATOMS: atom_id res chain seq x y z
N MET A 1 21.16 -4.96 6.75
CA MET A 1 20.04 -4.17 7.30
C MET A 1 20.12 -2.77 6.71
N LEU A 2 19.16 -2.36 5.88
CA LEU A 2 19.14 -1.04 5.25
C LEU A 2 19.06 0.04 6.33
N LYS A 3 20.10 0.89 6.44
CA LYS A 3 20.20 1.99 7.41
C LYS A 3 19.23 3.16 7.12
N GLN A 4 18.43 3.07 6.06
CA GLN A 4 17.59 4.16 5.58
C GLN A 4 16.23 4.12 6.29
N LYS A 5 16.00 5.09 7.19
CA LYS A 5 14.76 5.20 7.99
C LYS A 5 13.58 5.81 7.21
N THR A 6 13.89 6.52 6.11
CA THR A 6 12.94 7.27 5.29
C THR A 6 13.39 7.25 3.84
N VAL A 7 12.45 7.14 2.91
CA VAL A 7 12.69 7.32 1.47
C VAL A 7 11.87 8.49 0.96
N TRP A 8 12.19 8.96 -0.24
CA TRP A 8 11.44 10.01 -0.90
C TRP A 8 10.65 9.41 -2.05
N GLU A 9 9.38 9.77 -2.13
CA GLU A 9 8.53 9.46 -3.26
C GLU A 9 8.39 10.70 -4.13
N ILE A 10 8.61 10.55 -5.44
CA ILE A 10 8.38 11.61 -6.43
C ILE A 10 7.10 11.25 -7.17
N VAL A 11 6.08 12.11 -7.06
CA VAL A 11 4.72 11.85 -7.55
C VAL A 11 4.33 12.83 -8.65
N THR A 12 3.27 12.47 -9.36
CA THR A 12 2.61 13.31 -10.37
C THR A 12 1.20 13.65 -9.86
N PRO A 13 0.73 14.91 -9.94
CA PRO A 13 -0.58 15.30 -9.43
C PRO A 13 -1.75 14.50 -10.03
N GLU A 14 -1.60 14.02 -11.27
CA GLU A 14 -2.61 13.24 -11.97
C GLU A 14 -2.83 11.86 -11.34
N LEU A 15 -1.75 11.23 -10.85
CA LEU A 15 -1.82 9.94 -10.16
C LEU A 15 -1.96 10.09 -8.64
N HIS A 16 -1.70 11.28 -8.13
CA HIS A 16 -1.74 11.58 -6.71
C HIS A 16 -2.61 12.84 -6.46
N PRO A 17 -3.95 12.74 -6.63
CA PRO A 17 -4.85 13.90 -6.68
C PRO A 17 -4.89 14.72 -5.38
N VAL A 18 -4.42 14.15 -4.27
CA VAL A 18 -4.36 14.82 -2.96
C VAL A 18 -3.03 15.55 -2.71
N VAL A 19 -2.09 15.57 -3.67
CA VAL A 19 -0.76 16.18 -3.48
C VAL A 19 -0.84 17.68 -3.19
N ALA A 20 -1.82 18.39 -3.75
CA ALA A 20 -2.04 19.81 -3.45
C ALA A 20 -2.36 20.04 -1.95
N LYS A 21 -3.24 19.21 -1.38
CA LYS A 21 -3.56 19.24 0.06
C LYS A 21 -2.36 18.85 0.92
N MET A 22 -1.52 17.94 0.44
CA MET A 22 -0.28 17.55 1.12
C MET A 22 0.75 18.68 1.15
N ILE A 23 0.82 19.49 0.10
CA ILE A 23 1.65 20.71 0.09
C ILE A 23 1.11 21.73 1.11
N GLU A 24 -0.20 21.97 1.12
CA GLU A 24 -0.85 22.86 2.09
C GLU A 24 -0.61 22.40 3.55
N ALA A 25 -0.63 21.08 3.78
CA ALA A 25 -0.35 20.48 5.08
C ALA A 25 1.15 20.42 5.42
N GLY A 26 2.04 20.85 4.53
CA GLY A 26 3.50 20.87 4.75
C GLY A 26 4.16 19.49 4.74
N VAL A 27 3.51 18.47 4.19
CA VAL A 27 4.04 17.08 4.12
C VAL A 27 4.53 16.68 2.73
N ALA A 28 4.31 17.52 1.72
CA ALA A 28 4.88 17.41 0.39
C ALA A 28 5.43 18.77 -0.08
N ALA A 29 6.36 18.74 -1.03
CA ALA A 29 6.94 19.94 -1.63
C ALA A 29 6.84 19.92 -3.15
N LYS A 30 6.57 21.09 -3.73
CA LYS A 30 6.68 21.35 -5.17
C LYS A 30 8.07 21.91 -5.47
N CYS A 31 8.76 21.32 -6.44
CA CYS A 31 10.11 21.68 -6.86
C CYS A 31 10.14 21.96 -8.36
N ASP A 32 10.46 23.19 -8.76
CA ASP A 32 10.35 23.60 -10.17
C ASP A 32 11.52 23.15 -11.06
N SER A 33 12.57 22.54 -10.48
CA SER A 33 13.74 22.04 -11.22
C SER A 33 14.39 20.82 -10.55
N TYR A 34 15.32 20.19 -11.27
CA TYR A 34 16.14 19.09 -10.73
C TYR A 34 16.97 19.55 -9.52
N GLU A 35 17.55 20.76 -9.57
CA GLU A 35 18.35 21.35 -8.51
C GLU A 35 17.51 21.62 -7.26
N ALA A 36 16.30 22.16 -7.43
CA ALA A 36 15.37 22.40 -6.34
C ALA A 36 14.96 21.09 -5.66
N LEU A 37 14.66 20.06 -6.46
CA LEU A 37 14.29 18.74 -5.97
C LEU A 37 15.44 18.05 -5.24
N ALA A 38 16.64 18.05 -5.82
CA ALA A 38 17.83 17.46 -5.22
C ALA A 38 18.20 18.13 -3.90
N LYS A 39 18.11 19.47 -3.83
CA LYS A 39 18.31 20.23 -2.60
C LYS A 39 17.27 19.86 -1.53
N HIS A 40 16.01 19.68 -1.93
CA HIS A 40 14.94 19.29 -1.01
C HIS A 40 15.12 17.87 -0.46
N ILE A 41 15.49 16.92 -1.32
CA ILE A 41 15.75 15.51 -0.97
C ILE A 41 17.05 15.36 -0.16
N GLY A 42 18.04 16.21 -0.42
CA GLY A 42 19.38 16.13 0.15
C GLY A 42 20.30 15.14 -0.59
N CYS A 43 20.21 15.08 -1.93
CA CYS A 43 21.03 14.18 -2.77
C CYS A 43 21.77 14.93 -3.90
N PRO A 44 22.77 14.30 -4.55
CA PRO A 44 23.45 14.89 -5.70
C PRO A 44 22.52 15.11 -6.90
N VAL A 45 22.56 16.31 -7.48
CA VAL A 45 21.71 16.71 -8.63
C VAL A 45 21.89 15.77 -9.81
N ASP A 46 23.14 15.47 -10.19
CA ASP A 46 23.44 14.68 -11.37
C ASP A 46 22.93 13.23 -11.26
N GLY A 47 23.08 12.63 -10.07
CA GLY A 47 22.57 11.29 -9.80
C GLY A 47 21.04 11.23 -9.86
N LEU A 48 20.37 12.19 -9.21
CA LEU A 48 18.92 12.28 -9.23
C LEU A 48 18.37 12.49 -10.65
N LYS A 49 19.01 13.37 -11.42
CA LYS A 49 18.64 13.63 -12.81
C LYS A 49 18.80 12.36 -13.65
N ALA A 50 19.91 11.63 -13.50
CA ALA A 50 20.12 10.37 -14.22
C ALA A 50 19.04 9.33 -13.88
N ASP A 51 18.67 9.18 -12.61
CA ASP A 51 17.61 8.27 -12.17
C ASP A 51 16.23 8.63 -12.77
N ILE A 52 15.88 9.93 -12.78
CA ILE A 52 14.62 10.38 -13.37
C ILE A 52 14.60 10.17 -14.90
N GLU A 53 15.71 10.43 -15.59
CA GLU A 53 15.79 10.20 -17.04
C GLU A 53 15.74 8.70 -17.38
N GLU A 54 16.34 7.82 -16.56
CA GLU A 54 16.20 6.36 -16.72
C GLU A 54 14.74 5.92 -16.55
N HIS A 55 14.05 6.39 -15.49
CA HIS A 55 12.62 6.15 -15.28
C HIS A 55 11.79 6.60 -16.48
N ASN A 56 12.06 7.81 -17.00
CA ASN A 56 11.36 8.36 -18.15
C ASN A 56 11.62 7.57 -19.42
N ALA A 57 12.85 7.10 -19.65
CA ALA A 57 13.21 6.27 -20.79
C ALA A 57 12.42 4.95 -20.78
N VAL A 58 12.30 4.28 -19.63
CA VAL A 58 11.48 3.05 -19.51
C VAL A 58 10.01 3.34 -19.79
N THR A 59 9.49 4.48 -19.32
CA THR A 59 8.08 4.86 -19.55
C THR A 59 7.75 5.04 -21.04
N ARG A 60 8.72 5.49 -21.84
CA ARG A 60 8.56 5.69 -23.30
C ARG A 60 8.57 4.40 -24.10
N LEU A 61 9.00 3.28 -23.52
CA LEU A 61 8.95 1.98 -24.18
C LEU A 61 7.49 1.50 -24.33
N PRO A 62 7.19 0.65 -25.33
CA PRO A 62 5.94 -0.11 -25.39
C PRO A 62 5.69 -0.88 -24.09
N ALA A 63 4.44 -0.96 -23.64
CA ALA A 63 4.06 -1.47 -22.31
C ALA A 63 4.65 -2.87 -22.03
N GLU A 64 4.63 -3.75 -23.02
CA GLU A 64 5.14 -5.12 -22.97
C GLU A 64 6.67 -5.22 -22.89
N LYS A 65 7.38 -4.13 -23.19
CA LYS A 65 8.85 -4.02 -23.12
C LYS A 65 9.33 -3.22 -21.91
N ARG A 66 8.42 -2.65 -21.11
CA ARG A 66 8.78 -1.85 -19.94
C ARG A 66 9.34 -2.77 -18.86
N ARG A 67 10.60 -2.57 -18.53
CA ARG A 67 11.25 -3.19 -17.37
C ARG A 67 12.42 -2.32 -16.95
N ASP A 68 12.46 -1.92 -15.68
CA ASP A 68 13.61 -1.20 -15.13
C ASP A 68 14.66 -2.13 -14.51
N ARG A 69 15.76 -1.53 -14.05
CA ARG A 69 16.85 -2.22 -13.35
C ARG A 69 16.44 -2.94 -12.07
N PHE A 70 15.26 -2.62 -11.50
CA PHE A 70 14.68 -3.25 -10.32
C PHE A 70 13.63 -4.31 -10.65
N GLY A 71 13.33 -4.51 -11.94
CA GLY A 71 12.33 -5.46 -12.42
C GLY A 71 10.89 -4.94 -12.45
N ARG A 72 10.63 -3.66 -12.18
CA ARG A 72 9.30 -3.05 -12.30
C ARG A 72 8.88 -3.04 -13.76
N THR A 73 7.67 -3.49 -14.05
CA THR A 73 7.10 -3.52 -15.41
C THR A 73 5.93 -2.55 -15.60
N VAL A 74 5.28 -2.13 -14.50
CA VAL A 74 4.12 -1.24 -14.55
C VAL A 74 4.55 0.21 -14.38
N TYR A 75 4.44 0.97 -15.48
CA TYR A 75 4.77 2.39 -15.58
C TYR A 75 3.59 3.16 -16.16
N GLN A 76 3.26 4.31 -15.56
CA GLN A 76 2.10 5.11 -15.96
C GLN A 76 2.48 6.47 -16.55
N LYS A 77 3.43 7.18 -15.94
CA LYS A 77 3.78 8.56 -16.29
C LYS A 77 5.27 8.84 -16.16
N GLU A 78 5.73 9.73 -17.04
CA GLU A 78 7.03 10.38 -16.91
C GLU A 78 7.00 11.37 -15.74
N LEU A 79 8.15 11.54 -15.09
CA LEU A 79 8.39 12.57 -14.08
C LEU A 79 8.97 13.79 -14.78
N LYS A 80 8.31 14.95 -14.64
CA LYS A 80 8.73 16.23 -15.22
C LYS A 80 8.54 17.35 -14.21
N ALA A 81 9.27 18.43 -14.40
CA ALA A 81 9.04 19.64 -13.63
C ALA A 81 7.64 20.23 -13.91
N PRO A 82 6.96 20.79 -12.91
CA PRO A 82 7.36 20.82 -11.50
C PRO A 82 7.24 19.42 -10.86
N PHE A 83 8.26 19.04 -10.08
CA PHE A 83 8.30 17.77 -9.35
C PHE A 83 7.59 17.92 -8.01
N TYR A 84 6.94 16.84 -7.56
CA TYR A 84 6.28 16.79 -6.27
C TYR A 84 6.92 15.68 -5.45
N ALA A 85 7.49 16.02 -4.29
CA ALA A 85 8.19 15.07 -3.45
C ALA A 85 7.59 15.02 -2.05
N LEU A 86 7.46 13.82 -1.51
CA LEU A 86 7.08 13.59 -0.13
C LEU A 86 8.00 12.56 0.53
N GLN A 87 8.23 12.73 1.82
CA GLN A 87 9.02 11.78 2.59
C GLN A 87 8.11 10.69 3.13
N VAL A 88 8.49 9.43 2.88
CA VAL A 88 7.73 8.27 3.35
C VAL A 88 8.61 7.39 4.24
N LYS A 89 7.98 6.74 5.21
CA LYS A 89 8.62 5.80 6.13
C LYS A 89 7.75 4.56 6.31
N PRO A 90 8.35 3.39 6.56
CA PRO A 90 7.58 2.23 6.98
C PRO A 90 6.81 2.53 8.26
N VAL A 91 5.54 2.13 8.29
CA VAL A 91 4.67 2.16 9.47
C VAL A 91 3.95 0.83 9.59
N MET A 92 3.57 0.45 10.81
CA MET A 92 2.69 -0.71 11.03
C MET A 92 1.28 -0.35 10.56
N ILE A 93 0.74 -1.10 9.61
CA ILE A 93 -0.59 -0.83 9.02
C ILE A 93 -1.64 -1.83 9.52
N GLU A 94 -1.29 -3.11 9.65
CA GLU A 94 -2.25 -4.17 9.98
C GLU A 94 -1.58 -5.33 10.71
N THR A 95 -2.36 -6.04 11.53
CA THR A 95 -2.00 -7.31 12.14
C THR A 95 -2.75 -8.44 11.43
N VAL A 96 -2.02 -9.35 10.80
CA VAL A 96 -2.58 -10.49 10.02
C VAL A 96 -3.08 -11.64 10.92
N GLY A 97 -2.59 -11.69 12.16
CA GLY A 97 -3.01 -12.66 13.16
C GLY A 97 -4.42 -12.38 13.71
N GLY A 98 -4.97 -13.30 14.50
CA GLY A 98 -6.30 -13.11 15.09
C GLY A 98 -6.90 -14.38 15.67
N ILE A 99 -8.21 -14.34 15.89
CA ILE A 99 -9.02 -15.44 16.40
C ILE A 99 -9.33 -16.40 15.25
N THR A 100 -9.02 -17.69 15.40
CA THR A 100 -9.36 -18.70 14.39
C THR A 100 -10.89 -18.80 14.23
N ILE A 101 -11.34 -18.77 12.98
CA ILE A 101 -12.75 -18.92 12.61
C ILE A 101 -12.90 -20.00 11.54
N ASN A 102 -14.11 -20.54 11.37
CA ASN A 102 -14.46 -21.35 10.21
C ASN A 102 -15.18 -20.51 9.13
N GLU A 103 -15.60 -21.15 8.03
CA GLU A 103 -16.31 -20.50 6.93
C GLU A 103 -17.66 -19.85 7.32
N LYS A 104 -18.19 -20.18 8.50
CA LYS A 104 -19.41 -19.60 9.08
C LYS A 104 -19.10 -18.43 10.02
N SER A 105 -17.83 -18.00 10.09
CA SER A 105 -17.36 -16.98 11.04
C SER A 105 -17.54 -17.36 12.51
N GLU A 106 -17.73 -18.65 12.82
CA GLU A 106 -17.80 -19.15 14.20
C GLU A 106 -16.38 -19.21 14.78
N VAL A 107 -16.19 -18.81 16.03
CA VAL A 107 -14.89 -18.93 16.70
C VAL A 107 -14.55 -20.40 16.93
N THR A 108 -13.34 -20.79 16.54
CA THR A 108 -12.86 -22.17 16.65
C THR A 108 -11.62 -22.31 17.53
N THR A 109 -11.45 -23.51 18.08
CA THR A 109 -10.15 -23.97 18.57
C THR A 109 -9.16 -24.12 17.40
N LEU A 110 -7.86 -24.26 17.70
CA LEU A 110 -6.84 -24.56 16.67
C LEU A 110 -7.09 -25.87 15.90
N LEU A 111 -7.98 -26.74 16.39
CA LEU A 111 -8.40 -27.97 15.71
C LEU A 111 -9.66 -27.76 14.84
N GLY A 112 -10.10 -26.52 14.64
CA GLY A 112 -11.26 -26.16 13.82
C GLY A 112 -12.62 -26.42 14.47
N ARG A 113 -12.66 -26.85 15.74
CA ARG A 113 -13.92 -27.08 16.46
C ARG A 113 -14.50 -25.77 17.01
N PRO A 114 -15.78 -25.44 16.75
CA PRO A 114 -16.43 -24.27 17.33
C PRO A 114 -16.40 -24.29 18.86
N ILE A 115 -16.10 -23.14 19.48
CA ILE A 115 -16.00 -23.04 20.94
C ILE A 115 -17.35 -22.73 21.62
N ALA A 116 -18.25 -22.08 20.90
CA ALA A 116 -19.61 -21.75 21.32
C ALA A 116 -20.52 -21.62 20.09
N LYS A 117 -21.82 -21.82 20.27
CA LYS A 117 -22.82 -21.81 19.17
C LYS A 117 -23.17 -20.40 18.70
N ASP A 118 -22.97 -19.41 19.55
CA ASP A 118 -23.43 -18.02 19.42
C ASP A 118 -22.29 -17.00 19.39
N LEU A 119 -21.05 -17.46 19.20
CA LEU A 119 -19.86 -16.60 19.17
C LEU A 119 -19.27 -16.54 17.76
N PHE A 120 -19.36 -15.35 17.16
CA PHE A 120 -18.86 -15.06 15.83
C PHE A 120 -17.87 -13.90 15.86
N VAL A 121 -16.93 -13.90 14.92
CA VAL A 121 -15.92 -12.85 14.77
C VAL A 121 -15.77 -12.50 13.29
N ALA A 122 -15.57 -11.21 12.99
CA ALA A 122 -15.42 -10.70 11.63
C ALA A 122 -14.35 -9.62 11.55
N GLY A 123 -13.79 -9.42 10.34
CA GLY A 123 -12.78 -8.40 10.06
C GLY A 123 -11.42 -8.69 10.67
N ALA A 124 -10.63 -7.64 10.88
CA ALA A 124 -9.20 -7.75 11.23
C ALA A 124 -8.89 -8.45 12.56
N VAL A 125 -9.91 -8.70 13.40
CA VAL A 125 -9.76 -9.49 14.64
C VAL A 125 -9.82 -11.01 14.38
N ALA A 126 -10.41 -11.44 13.26
CA ALA A 126 -10.38 -12.83 12.83
C ALA A 126 -9.02 -13.16 12.19
N PHE A 127 -8.55 -14.39 12.41
CA PHE A 127 -7.33 -14.91 11.83
C PHE A 127 -7.50 -15.06 10.31
N GLY A 128 -6.74 -14.28 9.56
CA GLY A 128 -6.80 -14.29 8.10
C GLY A 128 -5.76 -15.22 7.51
N GLU A 129 -5.96 -16.55 7.58
CA GLU A 129 -5.12 -17.52 6.83
C GLU A 129 -5.02 -17.17 5.33
N HIS A 130 -6.02 -16.44 4.80
CA HIS A 130 -6.05 -15.94 3.43
C HIS A 130 -4.91 -14.98 3.07
N PHE A 131 -4.23 -14.37 4.05
CA PHE A 131 -3.15 -13.43 3.77
C PHE A 131 -1.82 -14.12 3.41
N GLY A 132 -1.72 -15.46 3.45
CA GLY A 132 -0.63 -16.28 2.89
C GLY A 132 0.74 -15.60 2.69
N THR A 133 0.95 -14.96 1.54
CA THR A 133 2.23 -14.34 1.11
C THR A 133 2.41 -12.86 1.51
N GLY A 134 1.50 -12.30 2.31
CA GLY A 134 1.42 -10.89 2.70
C GLY A 134 0.07 -10.25 2.35
N CYS A 135 -0.31 -9.19 3.07
CA CYS A 135 -1.53 -8.41 2.81
C CYS A 135 -1.42 -7.64 1.48
N ARG A 136 -2.37 -7.82 0.57
CA ARG A 136 -2.52 -6.99 -0.64
C ARG A 136 -3.47 -5.83 -0.38
N SER A 137 -3.21 -4.68 -1.00
CA SER A 137 -4.06 -3.51 -0.88
C SER A 137 -5.51 -3.85 -1.24
N GLY A 138 -6.43 -3.58 -0.31
CA GLY A 138 -7.86 -3.84 -0.48
C GLY A 138 -8.38 -5.15 0.11
N GLU A 139 -7.52 -6.14 0.37
CA GLU A 139 -7.94 -7.45 0.90
C GLU A 139 -8.61 -7.34 2.27
N ALA A 140 -8.08 -6.51 3.17
CA ALA A 140 -8.66 -6.29 4.51
C ALA A 140 -10.11 -5.78 4.46
N TYR A 141 -10.44 -4.90 3.52
CA TYR A 141 -11.79 -4.38 3.36
C TYR A 141 -12.76 -5.47 2.87
N VAL A 142 -12.33 -6.26 1.89
CA VAL A 142 -13.13 -7.38 1.38
C VAL A 142 -13.33 -8.43 2.46
N TYR A 143 -12.28 -8.77 3.20
CA TYR A 143 -12.35 -9.74 4.29
C TYR A 143 -13.31 -9.29 5.39
N ALA A 144 -13.21 -8.02 5.82
CA ALA A 144 -14.14 -7.45 6.81
C ALA A 144 -15.59 -7.42 6.32
N GLY A 145 -15.82 -7.04 5.06
CA GLY A 145 -17.16 -7.05 4.47
C GLY A 145 -17.76 -8.45 4.42
N VAL A 146 -17.03 -9.42 3.88
CA VAL A 146 -17.50 -10.79 3.69
C VAL A 146 -17.75 -11.50 5.03
N THR A 147 -16.75 -11.49 5.92
CA THR A 147 -16.91 -12.13 7.25
C THR A 147 -18.00 -11.46 8.08
N GLY A 148 -18.16 -10.13 7.96
CA GLY A 148 -19.24 -9.39 8.62
C GLY A 148 -20.63 -9.82 8.13
N MET A 149 -20.81 -9.94 6.81
CA MET A 149 -22.07 -10.45 6.24
C MET A 149 -22.35 -11.89 6.71
N VAL A 150 -21.37 -12.78 6.61
CA VAL A 150 -21.52 -14.18 7.03
C VAL A 150 -21.86 -14.28 8.52
N ALA A 151 -21.10 -13.61 9.39
CA ALA A 151 -21.35 -13.61 10.83
C ALA A 151 -22.77 -13.11 11.15
N GLY A 152 -23.23 -12.04 10.49
CA GLY A 152 -24.57 -11.50 10.65
C GLY A 152 -25.67 -12.50 10.23
N GLU A 153 -25.51 -13.15 9.08
CA GLU A 153 -26.45 -14.17 8.60
C GLU A 153 -26.51 -15.38 9.52
N GLN A 154 -25.37 -15.86 10.04
CA GLN A 154 -25.36 -16.99 10.95
C GLN A 154 -25.97 -16.64 12.30
N ALA A 155 -25.63 -15.47 12.86
CA ALA A 155 -26.22 -14.99 14.10
C ALA A 155 -27.75 -14.84 13.97
N ALA A 156 -28.26 -14.38 12.83
CA ALA A 156 -29.70 -14.24 12.60
C ALA A 156 -30.45 -15.59 12.55
N LYS A 157 -29.78 -16.69 12.20
CA LYS A 157 -30.35 -18.06 12.18
C LYS A 157 -30.47 -18.70 13.56
N LEU A 158 -29.86 -18.10 14.59
CA LEU A 158 -29.92 -18.61 15.97
C LEU A 158 -31.21 -18.25 16.72
N LYS A 159 -32.16 -17.58 16.03
CA LYS A 159 -33.50 -17.30 16.54
C LYS A 159 -34.34 -18.56 16.71
#